data_AF-A0A0R1KDR5-F1
#
_entry.id   AF-A0A0R1KDR5-F1
#
_cell.length_a   1.000
_cell.length_b   1.000
_cell.length_c   1.000
_cell.angle_alpha   90.00
_cell.angle_beta   90.00
_cell.angle_gamma   90.00
#
_symmetry.space_group_name_H-M   'P 1'
#
loop_
_entity.id
_entity.type
_entity.pdbx_description
1 polymer ?
#
loop_
_entity_poly.entity_id
_entity_poly.type
_entity_poly.pdbx_seq_one_letter_code
_entity_poly.pdbx_strand_id
1 'polypeptide(L)' 'MLGIIVGLLLIMLSIYQFYATSRSFKSLKKGNYTDPSPFMLPTLWTSTIIAIFLAIAGIGTIIILK' A
#
# COMPACT_ATOMS: atom_id res chain seq x y z
N MET A 1 1.35 6.61 24.23
CA MET A 1 1.48 5.15 23.94
C MET A 1 0.59 4.68 22.80
N LEU A 2 -0.74 4.92 22.83
CA LEU A 2 -1.67 4.47 21.78
C LEU A 2 -1.29 4.99 20.37
N GLY A 3 -0.93 6.27 20.23
CA GLY A 3 -0.57 6.87 18.94
C GLY A 3 0.64 6.22 18.26
N ILE A 4 1.63 5.78 19.05
CA ILE A 4 2.81 5.07 18.55
C ILE A 4 2.42 3.69 17.99
N ILE A 5 1.51 2.98 18.66
CA ILE A 5 1.02 1.66 18.22
C ILE A 5 0.22 1.80 16.92
N VAL A 6 -0.70 2.77 16.87
CA VAL A 6 -1.51 3.04 15.66
C VAL A 6 -0.61 3.44 14.49
N GLY A 7 0.40 4.28 14.73
CA GLY A 7 1.35 4.69 13.71
C GLY A 7 2.20 3.53 13.17
N LEU A 8 2.66 2.62 14.03
CA LEU A 8 3.37 1.40 13.63
C LEU A 8 2.49 0.48 12.77
N LEU A 9 1.21 0.31 13.14
CA LEU A 9 0.26 -0.48 12.36
C LEU A 9 0.04 0.11 10.96
N LEU A 10 -0.11 1.43 10.85
CA LEU A 10 -0.25 2.13 9.56
C LEU A 10 0.98 1.95 8.66
N ILE A 11 2.18 2.01 9.25
CA ILE A 11 3.43 1.75 8.51
C ILE A 11 3.50 0.29 8.04
N MET A 12 3.15 -0.68 8.88
CA MET A 12 3.10 -2.09 8.49
C MET A 12 2.10 -2.34 7.36
N LEU A 13 0.92 -1.72 7.44
CA LEU A 13 -0.10 -1.79 6.39
C LEU A 13 0.39 -1.17 5.07
N SER A 14 1.10 -0.04 5.13
CA SER A 14 1.73 0.56 3.95
C SER A 14 2.71 -0.40 3.26
N ILE A 15 3.61 -1.02 4.03
CA ILE A 15 4.60 -1.98 3.52
C ILE A 15 3.90 -3.17 2.86
N TYR A 16 2.88 -3.73 3.53
CA TYR A 16 2.09 -4.82 2.98
C TYR A 16 1.40 -4.41 1.67
N GLN A 17 0.80 -3.22 1.61
CA GLN A 17 0.13 -2.70 0.42
C GLN A 17 1.11 -2.54 -0.75
N PHE A 18 2.33 -2.04 -0.49
CA PHE A 18 3.41 -1.97 -1.50
C PHE A 18 3.84 -3.34 -2.00
N TYR A 19 3.98 -4.32 -1.09
CA TYR A 19 4.32 -5.70 -1.44
C TYR A 19 3.23 -6.34 -2.30
N ALA A 20 1.97 -6.24 -1.89
CA ALA A 20 0.81 -6.77 -2.61
C ALA A 20 0.67 -6.15 -4.00
N THR A 21 0.86 -4.83 -4.10
CA THR A 21 0.84 -4.09 -5.37
C THR A 21 1.98 -4.54 -6.29
N SER A 22 3.20 -4.64 -5.79
CA SER A 22 4.37 -5.09 -6.54
C SER A 22 4.22 -6.54 -7.03
N ARG A 23 3.67 -7.41 -6.19
CA ARG A 23 3.37 -8.81 -6.55
C ARG A 23 2.34 -8.86 -7.67
N SER A 24 1.27 -8.08 -7.54
CA SER A 24 0.18 -8.03 -8.52
C SER A 24 0.67 -7.49 -9.87
N PHE A 25 1.49 -6.43 -9.86
CA PHE A 25 2.12 -5.89 -11.07
C PHE A 25 3.05 -6.90 -11.75
N LYS A 26 3.86 -7.64 -10.98
CA LYS A 26 4.71 -8.71 -11.51
C LYS A 26 3.89 -9.85 -12.10
N SER A 27 2.78 -10.25 -11.47
CA SER A 27 1.87 -11.27 -12.01
C SER A 27 1.21 -10.81 -13.31
N LEU A 28 0.85 -9.52 -13.41
CA LEU A 28 0.29 -8.91 -14.62
C LEU A 28 1.30 -8.95 -15.76
N LYS A 29 2.53 -8.53 -15.49
CA LYS A 29 3.62 -8.54 -16.48
C LYS A 29 3.96 -9.95 -16.97
N LYS A 30 3.80 -10.97 -16.13
CA LYS A 30 4.07 -12.38 -16.47
C LYS A 30 2.96 -13.05 -17.29
N GLY A 31 1.83 -12.37 -17.54
CA GLY A 31 0.71 -12.96 -18.26
C GLY A 31 -0.04 -14.01 -17.44
N ASN A 32 0.08 -13.99 -16.11
CA ASN A 32 -0.61 -14.95 -15.23
C ASN A 32 -2.12 -14.69 -15.10
N TYR A 33 -2.65 -13.69 -15.80
CA TYR A 33 -4.07 -13.37 -15.85
C TYR A 33 -4.60 -13.69 -17.24
N THR A 34 -5.58 -14.58 -17.31
CA THR A 34 -6.37 -14.87 -18.51
C THR A 34 -7.40 -13.75 -18.62
N ASP A 35 -7.13 -12.76 -19.48
CA ASP A 35 -7.91 -11.51 -19.69
C ASP A 35 -7.80 -10.45 -18.57
N PRO A 36 -6.63 -9.79 -18.42
CA PRO A 36 -6.49 -8.68 -17.47
C PRO A 36 -7.42 -7.53 -17.86
N SER A 37 -8.32 -7.17 -16.93
CA SER A 37 -9.21 -6.03 -17.09
C SER A 37 -8.42 -4.72 -17.32
N PRO A 38 -8.89 -3.81 -18.18
CA PRO A 38 -8.26 -2.51 -18.39
C PRO A 38 -8.18 -1.67 -17.10
N PHE A 39 -8.99 -1.99 -16.08
CA PHE A 39 -8.95 -1.33 -14.78
C PHE A 39 -7.81 -1.81 -13.87
N MET A 40 -7.13 -2.92 -14.17
CA MET A 40 -6.07 -3.45 -13.30
C MET A 40 -4.87 -2.49 -13.16
N LEU A 41 -4.45 -1.82 -14.25
CA LEU A 41 -3.34 -0.87 -14.19
C LEU A 41 -3.68 0.38 -13.34
N PRO A 42 -4.82 1.06 -13.60
CA PRO A 42 -5.28 2.15 -12.74
C PRO A 42 -5.42 1.73 -11.28
N THR A 43 -5.95 0.53 -11.00
CA THR A 43 -6.08 0.03 -9.63
C THR A 43 -4.71 -0.12 -8.97
N LEU A 44 -3.70 -0.67 -9.65
CA LEU A 44 -2.35 -0.78 -9.09
C LEU A 44 -1.67 0.57 -8.86
N TRP A 45 -1.96 1.56 -9.72
CA TRP A 45 -1.49 2.92 -9.51
C TRP A 45 -2.13 3.53 -8.25
N THR A 46 -3.46 3.41 -8.12
CA THR A 46 -4.18 3.90 -6.94
C THR A 46 -3.77 3.16 -5.66
N SER A 47 -3.50 1.86 -5.72
CA SER A 47 -3.04 1.09 -4.56
C SER A 47 -1.66 1.54 -4.09
N THR A 48 -0.79 1.95 -5.02
CA THR A 48 0.51 2.57 -4.70
C THR A 48 0.32 3.90 -3.99
N ILE A 49 -0.58 4.75 -4.50
CA ILE A 49 -0.91 6.04 -3.88
C ILE A 49 -1.44 5.85 -2.46
N ILE A 50 -2.37 4.90 -2.26
CA ILE A 50 -2.91 4.57 -0.93
C ILE A 50 -1.79 4.12 0.02
N ALA A 51 -0.85 3.31 -0.45
CA ALA A 51 0.29 2.88 0.36
C ALA A 51 1.16 4.07 0.81
N ILE A 52 1.38 5.06 -0.06
CA ILE A 52 2.11 6.31 0.28
C ILE A 52 1.35 7.09 1.36
N PHE A 53 0.04 7.28 1.21
CA PHE A 53 -0.76 7.98 2.21
C PHE A 53 -0.75 7.26 3.56
N LEU A 54 -0.80 5.93 3.57
CA LEU A 54 -0.66 5.13 4.80
C LEU A 54 0.69 5.33 5.49
N ALA A 55 1.78 5.41 4.72
CA ALA A 55 3.11 5.69 5.26
C ALA A 55 3.17 7.08 5.90
N ILE A 56 2.69 8.11 5.18
CA ILE A 56 2.66 9.50 5.66
C ILE A 56 1.78 9.60 6.91
N ALA A 57 0.59 8.99 6.90
CA ALA A 57 -0.32 8.97 8.03
C ALA A 57 0.30 8.25 9.23
N GLY A 58 0.98 7.12 9.03
CA GLY A 58 1.67 6.40 10.09
C GLY A 58 2.79 7.22 10.73
N ILE A 59 3.66 7.82 9.92
CA ILE A 59 4.74 8.70 10.40
C ILE A 59 4.15 9.92 11.11
N GLY A 60 3.15 10.58 10.52
CA GLY A 60 2.48 11.74 11.10
C GLY A 60 1.81 11.41 12.44
N THR A 61 1.18 10.24 12.55
CA THR A 61 0.57 9.76 13.80
C THR A 61 1.64 9.58 14.88
N ILE A 62 2.81 9.01 14.54
CA ILE A 62 3.91 8.84 15.52
C ILE A 62 4.48 10.19 15.96
N ILE A 63 4.56 11.18 15.07
CA ILE A 63 5.14 12.50 15.37
C ILE A 63 4.16 13.37 16.18
N ILE A 64 2.88 13.39 15.80
CA ILE A 64 1.85 14.27 16.37
C ILE A 64 1.29 13.71 17.68
N LEU A 65 1.10 12.40 17.78
CA LEU A 65 0.47 11.72 18.93
C LEU A 65 1.48 11.00 19.84
N LYS A 66 2.76 11.35 19.74
CA LYS A 66 3.83 10.86 20.62
C LYS A 66 3.63 11.38 22.04
#